data_AF-A0A9E6DIP8-F1
#
_entry.id   AF-A0A9E6DIP8-F1
#
_cell.length_a   1.000
_cell.length_b   1.000
_cell.length_c   1.000
_cell.angle_alpha   90.00
_cell.angle_beta   90.00
_cell.angle_gamma   90.00
#
_symmetry.space_group_name_H-M   'P 1'
#
loop_
_entity.id
_entity.type
_entity.pdbx_description
1 polymer ?
#
loop_
_entity_poly.entity_id
_entity_poly.type
_entity_poly.pdbx_seq_one_letter_code
_entity_poly.pdbx_strand_id
1 'polypeptide(L)'
;MTPFDHCHVPLSLSVFELRGHRTRVIRQATLVPGIYASCPVPLLFQPGTINGKLYADGGIADRGAVFGLRPGERTLSHHLQSRSPWRRRGSPAQLVPKRDGLCALTIDRLPRVGPQRLAFGPSAYPRAREATLAARDGPQAAHITAPAQNRSQMLAAFSAPIPAPGCPVAR
;
A
#
# COMPACT_ATOMS: atom_id res chain seq x y z
N MET A 1 24.15 0.78 -7.31
CA MET A 1 22.69 0.79 -7.09
C MET A 1 22.42 0.29 -5.67
N THR A 2 21.53 0.94 -4.93
CA THR A 2 21.26 0.62 -3.52
C THR A 2 20.56 -0.75 -3.37
N PRO A 3 21.07 -1.69 -2.57
CA PRO A 3 20.43 -2.97 -2.28
C PRO A 3 19.32 -2.84 -1.22
N PHE A 4 18.43 -3.83 -1.14
CA PHE A 4 17.36 -3.88 -0.13
C PHE A 4 17.89 -3.89 1.31
N ASP A 5 19.06 -4.51 1.54
CA ASP A 5 19.66 -4.62 2.87
C ASP A 5 20.09 -3.26 3.44
N HIS A 6 20.11 -2.21 2.62
CA HIS A 6 20.38 -0.83 3.05
C HIS A 6 19.10 -0.07 3.41
N CYS A 7 17.91 -0.68 3.29
CA CYS A 7 16.66 -0.06 3.72
C CYS A 7 16.57 -0.04 5.26
N HIS A 8 16.15 1.09 5.82
CA HIS A 8 15.89 1.21 7.26
C HIS A 8 14.79 0.27 7.76
N VAL A 9 13.84 -0.09 6.88
CA VAL A 9 12.78 -1.05 7.15
C VAL A 9 12.97 -2.23 6.19
N PRO A 10 12.95 -3.49 6.67
CA PRO A 10 13.05 -4.66 5.81
C PRO A 10 11.97 -4.64 4.72
N LEU A 11 12.39 -4.75 3.46
CA LEU A 11 11.52 -4.67 2.30
C LEU A 11 11.26 -6.06 1.72
N SER A 12 9.98 -6.37 1.49
CA SER A 12 9.54 -7.53 0.71
C SER A 12 8.58 -7.07 -0.37
N LEU A 13 8.79 -7.52 -1.61
CA LEU A 13 7.94 -7.17 -2.74
C LEU A 13 7.29 -8.41 -3.34
N SER A 14 5.99 -8.30 -3.62
CA SER A 14 5.26 -9.33 -4.36
C SER A 14 5.41 -9.09 -5.87
N VAL A 15 5.72 -10.16 -6.61
CA VAL A 15 5.87 -10.14 -8.07
C VAL A 15 5.19 -11.35 -8.68
N PHE A 16 4.75 -11.25 -9.93
CA PHE A 16 4.21 -12.39 -10.68
C PHE A 16 5.25 -12.88 -11.70
N GLU A 17 5.80 -14.08 -11.49
CA GLU A 17 6.78 -14.71 -12.40
C GLU A 17 6.05 -15.23 -13.65
N LEU A 18 6.30 -14.61 -14.81
CA LEU A 18 5.50 -14.86 -16.02
C LEU A 18 5.65 -16.29 -16.55
N ARG A 19 6.87 -16.79 -16.68
CA ARG A 19 7.14 -18.14 -17.22
C ARG A 19 6.67 -19.24 -16.26
N GLY A 20 6.85 -19.03 -14.96
CA GLY A 20 6.45 -19.98 -13.92
C GLY A 20 4.98 -19.86 -13.50
N HIS A 21 4.27 -18.87 -14.03
CA HIS A 21 2.86 -18.57 -13.76
C HIS A 21 2.48 -18.59 -12.26
N ARG A 22 3.33 -17.96 -11.41
CA ARG A 22 3.20 -18.01 -9.96
C ARG A 22 3.67 -16.72 -9.28
N THR A 23 3.09 -16.44 -8.11
CA THR A 23 3.56 -15.38 -7.22
C THR A 23 4.94 -15.73 -6.65
N ARG A 24 5.83 -14.74 -6.59
CA ARG A 24 7.11 -14.80 -5.87
C ARG A 24 7.22 -13.61 -4.94
N VAL A 25 7.96 -13.78 -3.84
CA VAL A 25 8.28 -12.69 -2.92
C VAL A 25 9.78 -12.42 -3.02
N ILE A 26 10.12 -11.22 -3.44
CA ILE A 26 11.50 -10.75 -3.54
C ILE A 26 11.85 -10.06 -2.22
N ARG A 27 12.91 -10.54 -1.58
CA ARG A 27 13.48 -9.96 -0.35
C ARG A 27 14.90 -9.44 -0.54
N GLN A 28 15.50 -9.74 -1.70
CA GLN A 28 16.86 -9.36 -2.04
C GLN A 28 16.91 -8.94 -3.50
N ALA A 29 17.20 -7.67 -3.73
CA ALA A 29 17.44 -7.08 -5.04
C ALA A 29 18.09 -5.69 -4.86
N THR A 30 18.48 -5.06 -5.96
CA THR A 30 18.68 -3.60 -5.97
C THR A 30 17.32 -2.91 -6.02
N LEU A 31 17.21 -1.77 -5.34
CA LEU A 31 15.94 -1.06 -5.09
C LEU A 31 15.15 -0.80 -6.36
N VAL A 32 15.76 -0.15 -7.36
CA VAL A 32 15.06 0.24 -8.58
C VAL A 32 14.56 -0.97 -9.38
N PRO A 33 15.38 -1.99 -9.73
CA PRO A 33 14.90 -3.18 -10.42
C PRO A 33 13.89 -4.00 -9.62
N GLY A 34 14.08 -4.11 -8.30
CA GLY A 34 13.16 -4.80 -7.41
C GLY A 34 11.77 -4.16 -7.42
N ILE A 35 11.71 -2.84 -7.21
CA ILE A 35 10.46 -2.07 -7.27
C ILE A 35 9.84 -2.15 -8.66
N TYR A 36 10.65 -1.93 -9.71
CA TYR A 36 10.16 -1.99 -11.09
C TYR A 36 9.54 -3.34 -11.41
N ALA A 37 10.14 -4.46 -11.00
CA ALA A 37 9.61 -5.82 -11.22
C ALA A 37 8.30 -6.10 -10.46
N SER A 38 7.98 -5.33 -9.42
CA SER A 38 6.73 -5.45 -8.65
C SER A 38 5.57 -4.62 -9.20
N CYS A 39 5.85 -3.57 -9.96
CA CYS A 39 4.87 -2.64 -10.52
C CYS A 39 4.52 -2.75 -12.03
N PRO A 40 5.09 -3.63 -12.89
CA PRO A 40 4.82 -3.56 -14.31
C PRO A 40 3.46 -4.20 -14.60
N VAL A 41 2.42 -3.37 -14.62
CA VAL A 41 1.07 -3.77 -14.98
C VAL A 41 1.06 -4.17 -16.46
N PRO A 42 0.58 -5.38 -16.81
CA PRO A 42 0.51 -5.82 -18.20
C PRO A 42 -0.22 -4.80 -19.08
N LEU A 43 0.26 -4.65 -20.32
CA LEU A 43 -0.20 -3.67 -21.32
C LEU A 43 0.16 -2.21 -21.04
N LEU A 44 0.60 -1.85 -19.83
CA LEU A 44 1.07 -0.51 -19.51
C LEU A 44 2.59 -0.41 -19.48
N PHE A 45 3.26 -1.47 -19.01
CA PHE A 45 4.72 -1.50 -18.87
C PHE A 45 5.29 -2.81 -19.39
N GLN A 46 6.54 -2.77 -19.82
CA GLN A 46 7.30 -3.97 -20.14
C GLN A 46 7.56 -4.80 -18.88
N PRO A 47 7.63 -6.13 -18.97
CA PRO A 47 8.00 -6.97 -17.82
C PRO A 47 9.35 -6.57 -17.22
N GLY A 48 9.43 -6.55 -15.89
CA GLY A 48 10.69 -6.38 -15.18
C GLY A 48 11.55 -7.63 -15.26
N THR A 49 12.87 -7.47 -15.26
CA THR A 49 13.82 -8.60 -15.29
C THR A 49 14.69 -8.61 -14.05
N ILE A 50 14.73 -9.75 -13.35
CA ILE A 50 15.67 -10.01 -12.24
C ILE A 50 16.26 -11.40 -12.45
N ASN A 51 17.59 -11.50 -12.46
CA ASN A 51 18.33 -12.75 -12.65
C ASN A 51 17.83 -13.58 -13.86
N GLY A 52 17.59 -12.92 -14.99
CA GLY A 52 17.13 -13.54 -16.24
C GLY A 52 15.66 -14.00 -16.25
N LYS A 53 14.89 -13.73 -15.20
CA LYS A 53 13.45 -14.05 -15.11
C LYS A 53 12.60 -12.82 -15.36
N LEU A 54 11.48 -13.03 -16.04
CA LEU A 54 10.51 -11.98 -16.36
C LEU A 54 9.39 -11.94 -15.31
N TYR A 55 9.09 -10.73 -14.86
CA TYR A 55 8.11 -10.45 -13.82
C TYR A 55 7.10 -9.39 -14.26
N ALA A 56 5.87 -9.57 -13.81
CA ALA A 56 4.78 -8.59 -13.92
C ALA A 56 4.27 -8.22 -12.52
N ASP A 57 3.34 -7.26 -12.49
CA ASP A 57 2.77 -6.70 -11.26
C ASP A 57 2.29 -7.78 -10.29
N GLY A 58 2.73 -7.71 -9.02
CA GLY A 58 2.37 -8.70 -8.01
C GLY A 58 0.87 -8.74 -7.72
N GLY A 59 0.17 -7.63 -7.93
CA GLY A 59 -1.27 -7.50 -7.75
C GLY A 59 -2.13 -8.28 -8.76
N ILE A 60 -1.51 -8.93 -9.75
CA ILE A 60 -2.17 -9.93 -10.61
C ILE A 60 -2.73 -11.08 -9.74
N ALA A 61 -1.90 -11.63 -8.86
CA ALA A 61 -2.21 -12.82 -8.06
C ALA A 61 -2.13 -12.60 -6.53
N ASP A 62 -1.51 -11.50 -6.08
CA ASP A 62 -1.27 -11.22 -4.66
C ASP A 62 -1.41 -9.72 -4.34
N ARG A 63 -2.64 -9.21 -4.54
CA ARG A 63 -2.97 -7.78 -4.39
C ARG A 63 -2.66 -7.19 -3.01
N GLY A 64 -2.83 -7.99 -1.96
CA GLY A 64 -2.57 -7.57 -0.58
C GLY A 64 -1.13 -7.80 -0.14
N ALA A 65 -0.25 -8.29 -1.02
CA ALA A 65 1.10 -8.74 -0.70
C ALA A 65 1.14 -9.77 0.45
N VAL A 66 0.09 -10.59 0.60
CA VAL A 66 -0.09 -11.49 1.75
C VAL A 66 0.83 -12.70 1.69
N PHE A 67 1.30 -13.09 0.50
CA PHE A 67 2.28 -14.18 0.37
C PHE A 67 3.62 -13.86 1.06
N GLY A 68 3.90 -12.58 1.28
CA GLY A 68 5.12 -12.13 1.96
C GLY A 68 5.11 -12.28 3.48
N LEU A 69 3.94 -12.48 4.09
CA LEU A 69 3.74 -12.42 5.54
C LEU A 69 4.06 -13.74 6.24
N ARG A 70 4.74 -13.69 7.39
CA ARG A 70 5.03 -14.91 8.17
C ARG A 70 3.88 -15.24 9.12
N PRO A 71 3.55 -16.53 9.34
CA PRO A 71 2.50 -16.92 10.28
C PRO A 71 2.71 -16.29 11.67
N GLY A 72 1.63 -15.81 12.28
CA GLY A 72 1.67 -15.19 13.61
C GLY A 72 2.16 -13.74 13.67
N GLU A 73 2.61 -13.15 12.54
CA GLU A 73 3.01 -11.73 12.53
C GLU A 73 1.80 -10.79 12.63
N ARG A 74 1.87 -9.85 13.58
CA ARG A 74 0.96 -8.71 13.62
C ARG A 74 1.19 -7.85 12.37
N THR A 75 0.17 -7.70 11.56
CA THR A 75 0.26 -7.03 10.26
C THR A 75 -0.77 -5.91 10.16
N LEU A 76 -0.32 -4.70 9.83
CA LEU A 76 -1.22 -3.64 9.37
C LEU A 76 -1.25 -3.66 7.84
N SER A 77 -2.43 -3.86 7.24
CA SER A 77 -2.61 -3.89 5.79
C SER A 77 -3.49 -2.72 5.33
N HIS A 78 -2.97 -1.89 4.43
CA HIS A 78 -3.80 -0.91 3.73
C HIS A 78 -4.56 -1.61 2.59
N HIS A 79 -5.86 -1.83 2.80
CA HIS A 79 -6.71 -2.47 1.79
C HIS A 79 -7.32 -1.42 0.86
N LEU A 80 -6.71 -1.23 -0.31
CA LEU A 80 -7.26 -0.37 -1.34
C LEU A 80 -8.37 -1.10 -2.12
N GLN A 81 -9.63 -0.81 -1.77
CA GLN A 81 -10.82 -1.37 -2.41
C GLN A 81 -10.73 -1.26 -3.95
N SER A 82 -10.78 -2.40 -4.63
CA SER A 82 -10.78 -2.44 -6.09
C SER A 82 -12.20 -2.27 -6.63
N ARG A 83 -12.42 -1.22 -7.43
CA ARG A 83 -13.65 -1.00 -8.21
C ARG A 83 -13.37 -1.09 -9.71
N SER A 84 -12.56 -2.09 -10.12
CA SER A 84 -12.18 -2.28 -11.53
C SER A 84 -13.32 -2.91 -12.33
N PRO A 85 -13.66 -2.39 -13.53
CA PRO A 85 -14.66 -2.99 -14.43
C PRO A 85 -14.32 -4.43 -14.85
N TRP A 86 -13.03 -4.76 -14.93
CA TRP A 86 -12.52 -6.07 -15.35
C TRP A 86 -12.65 -7.17 -14.28
N ARG A 87 -13.15 -6.85 -13.09
CA ARG A 87 -13.25 -7.81 -11.98
C ARG A 87 -14.70 -8.12 -11.65
N ARG A 88 -15.01 -9.42 -11.59
CA ARG A 88 -16.30 -9.92 -11.13
C ARG A 88 -16.61 -9.40 -9.71
N ARG A 89 -17.86 -8.99 -9.51
CA ARG A 89 -18.41 -8.62 -8.19
C ARG A 89 -18.23 -9.79 -7.22
N GLY A 90 -17.69 -9.54 -6.04
CA GLY A 90 -17.45 -10.57 -5.02
C GLY A 90 -16.21 -11.44 -5.27
N SER A 91 -15.33 -11.06 -6.20
CA SER A 91 -14.07 -11.79 -6.38
C SER A 91 -13.22 -11.75 -5.10
N PRO A 92 -12.48 -12.82 -4.76
CA PRO A 92 -11.63 -12.87 -3.57
C PRO A 92 -10.64 -11.69 -3.47
N ALA A 93 -10.22 -11.13 -4.60
CA ALA A 93 -9.36 -9.93 -4.68
C ALA A 93 -10.04 -8.62 -4.23
N GLN A 94 -11.36 -8.61 -4.02
CA GLN A 94 -12.11 -7.49 -3.43
C GLN A 94 -12.26 -7.64 -1.91
N LEU A 95 -12.14 -8.86 -1.39
CA LEU A 95 -12.29 -9.15 0.02
C LEU A 95 -11.01 -8.80 0.77
N VAL A 96 -11.16 -8.36 2.01
CA VAL A 96 -10.06 -8.24 2.95
C VAL A 96 -9.54 -9.65 3.25
N PRO A 97 -8.24 -9.94 3.10
CA PRO A 97 -7.67 -11.22 3.48
C PRO A 97 -7.95 -11.52 4.96
N LYS A 98 -8.57 -12.66 5.25
CA LYS A 98 -8.75 -13.13 6.64
C LYS A 98 -7.50 -13.87 7.08
N ARG A 99 -6.83 -13.34 8.10
CA ARG A 99 -5.62 -13.93 8.68
C ARG A 99 -5.47 -13.48 10.13
N ASP A 100 -5.05 -14.40 11.00
CA ASP A 100 -4.74 -14.08 12.40
C ASP A 100 -3.64 -13.03 12.50
N GLY A 101 -3.82 -12.05 13.37
CA GLY A 101 -2.89 -10.94 13.56
C GLY A 101 -2.94 -9.87 12.46
N LEU A 102 -3.75 -10.02 11.41
CA LEU A 102 -3.94 -9.00 10.38
C LEU A 102 -5.02 -8.00 10.79
N CYS A 103 -4.64 -6.73 10.87
CA CYS A 103 -5.51 -5.58 10.93
C CYS A 103 -5.56 -4.94 9.54
N ALA A 104 -6.72 -4.95 8.89
CA ALA A 104 -6.91 -4.26 7.62
C ALA A 104 -7.48 -2.86 7.85
N LEU A 105 -6.91 -1.86 7.18
CA LEU A 105 -7.46 -0.52 7.11
C LEU A 105 -8.01 -0.27 5.70
N THR A 106 -9.31 -0.04 5.62
CA THR A 106 -9.98 0.43 4.40
C THR A 106 -10.33 1.91 4.56
N ILE A 107 -9.94 2.74 3.58
CA ILE A 107 -10.32 4.15 3.57
C ILE A 107 -11.45 4.34 2.58
N ASP A 108 -12.64 4.61 3.09
CA ASP A 108 -13.84 4.81 2.28
C ASP A 108 -13.83 6.17 1.58
N ARG A 109 -14.44 6.23 0.38
CA ARG A 109 -14.57 7.45 -0.44
C ARG A 109 -13.24 8.16 -0.79
N LEU A 110 -12.13 7.43 -0.80
CA LEU A 110 -10.85 7.98 -1.28
C LEU A 110 -10.93 8.28 -2.80
N PRO A 111 -10.49 9.48 -3.26
CA PRO A 111 -10.42 9.77 -4.68
C PRO A 111 -9.59 8.72 -5.42
N ARG A 112 -10.13 8.16 -6.52
CA ARG A 112 -9.46 7.11 -7.27
C ARG A 112 -8.27 7.68 -8.04
N VAL A 113 -7.08 7.16 -7.72
CA VAL A 113 -5.86 7.36 -8.50
C VAL A 113 -5.67 6.14 -9.40
N GLY A 114 -5.43 6.38 -10.69
CA GLY A 114 -5.17 5.36 -11.69
C GLY A 114 -4.46 5.96 -12.89
N PRO A 115 -4.10 5.17 -13.92
CA PRO A 115 -3.28 5.63 -15.04
C PRO A 115 -3.80 6.90 -15.73
N GLN A 116 -5.12 7.01 -15.90
CA GLN A 116 -5.79 8.18 -16.51
C GLN A 116 -6.26 9.22 -15.49
N ARG A 117 -5.95 9.04 -14.20
CA ARG A 117 -6.49 9.81 -13.06
C ARG A 117 -5.40 10.21 -12.07
N LEU A 118 -4.16 10.36 -12.52
CA LEU A 118 -3.03 10.73 -11.67
C LEU A 118 -3.19 12.12 -11.03
N ALA A 119 -3.89 13.04 -11.70
CA ALA A 119 -4.19 14.38 -11.19
C ALA A 119 -4.97 14.40 -9.86
N PHE A 120 -5.62 13.29 -9.47
CA PHE A 120 -6.28 13.18 -8.17
C PHE A 120 -5.31 12.89 -7.02
N GLY A 121 -4.06 12.49 -7.31
CA GLY A 121 -3.03 12.15 -6.32
C GLY A 121 -2.85 13.20 -5.21
N PRO A 122 -2.64 14.49 -5.54
CA PRO A 122 -2.53 15.57 -4.56
C PRO A 122 -3.72 15.70 -3.61
N SER A 123 -4.92 15.29 -4.05
CA SER A 123 -6.13 15.29 -3.20
C SER A 123 -6.33 13.99 -2.43
N ALA A 124 -5.91 12.85 -2.99
CA ALA A 124 -6.09 11.54 -2.40
C ALA A 124 -5.11 11.29 -1.25
N TYR A 125 -3.84 11.64 -1.45
CA TYR A 125 -2.77 11.37 -0.48
C TYR A 125 -3.02 11.97 0.92
N PRO A 126 -3.30 13.29 1.08
CA PRO A 126 -3.52 13.86 2.41
C PRO A 126 -4.74 13.25 3.12
N ARG A 127 -5.83 12.98 2.39
CA ARG A 127 -7.03 12.31 2.93
C ARG A 127 -6.73 10.90 3.42
N ALA A 128 -5.90 10.16 2.69
CA ALA A 128 -5.47 8.84 3.10
C ALA A 128 -4.63 8.90 4.38
N ARG A 129 -3.71 9.86 4.47
CA ARG A 129 -2.87 10.08 5.66
C ARG A 129 -3.71 10.42 6.89
N GLU A 130 -4.65 11.36 6.78
CA GLU A 130 -5.53 11.78 7.88
C GLU A 130 -6.40 10.63 8.38
N ALA A 131 -7.04 9.90 7.47
CA ALA A 131 -7.86 8.74 7.83
C ALA A 131 -7.03 7.64 8.53
N THR A 132 -5.76 7.48 8.13
CA THR A 132 -4.83 6.52 8.76
C THR A 132 -4.45 6.95 10.18
N LEU A 133 -4.15 8.24 10.38
CA LEU A 133 -3.85 8.77 11.71
C LEU A 133 -5.05 8.68 12.65
N ALA A 134 -6.26 9.00 12.16
CA ALA A 134 -7.49 8.83 12.93
C ALA A 134 -7.75 7.36 13.28
N ALA A 135 -7.50 6.43 12.35
CA ALA A 135 -7.63 4.99 12.60
C ALA A 135 -6.61 4.47 13.63
N ARG A 136 -5.39 5.02 13.66
CA ARG A 136 -4.36 4.67 14.66
C ARG A 136 -4.83 5.00 16.08
N ASP A 137 -5.45 6.15 16.25
CA ASP A 137 -5.87 6.66 17.56
C ASP A 137 -7.25 6.13 18.01
N GLY A 138 -7.95 5.43 17.11
CA GLY A 138 -9.25 4.82 17.35
C GLY A 138 -9.21 3.39 17.89
N PRO A 139 -10.39 2.76 18.06
CA PRO A 139 -10.48 1.37 18.51
C PRO A 139 -9.81 0.40 17.52
N GLN A 140 -9.01 -0.50 18.07
CA GLN A 140 -8.30 -1.52 17.31
C GLN A 140 -9.24 -2.69 16.99
N ALA A 141 -9.32 -3.09 15.72
CA ALA A 141 -10.14 -4.19 15.25
C ALA A 141 -9.44 -4.93 14.10
N ALA A 142 -9.87 -6.15 13.79
CA ALA A 142 -9.33 -6.92 12.65
C ALA A 142 -9.57 -6.21 11.29
N HIS A 143 -10.63 -5.40 11.20
CA HIS A 143 -10.90 -4.56 10.04
C HIS A 143 -11.44 -3.20 10.48
N ILE A 144 -10.70 -2.14 10.14
CA ILE A 144 -11.05 -0.75 10.39
C ILE A 144 -11.49 -0.12 9.07
N THR A 145 -12.63 0.58 9.07
CA THR A 145 -13.06 1.41 7.95
C THR A 145 -13.05 2.87 8.38
N ALA A 146 -12.25 3.70 7.71
CA ALA A 146 -12.14 5.12 8.00
C ALA A 146 -12.65 5.95 6.81
N PRO A 147 -13.48 6.98 7.02
CA PRO A 147 -13.93 7.85 5.93
C PRO A 147 -12.80 8.80 5.49
N ALA A 148 -12.63 8.98 4.17
CA ALA A 148 -11.85 10.10 3.66
C ALA A 148 -12.55 11.42 4.01
N GLN A 149 -11.86 12.31 4.73
CA GLN A 149 -12.40 13.62 5.11
C GLN A 149 -12.46 14.57 3.90
N ASN A 150 -13.39 15.53 3.94
CA ASN A 150 -13.58 16.51 2.87
C ASN A 150 -12.62 17.70 3.00
N ARG A 151 -12.26 18.31 1.86
CA ARG A 151 -11.28 19.42 1.75
C ARG A 151 -11.59 20.62 2.67
N SER A 152 -12.86 20.89 2.97
CA SER A 152 -13.29 21.96 3.89
C SER A 152 -12.87 21.71 5.35
N GLN A 153 -12.78 20.46 5.79
CA GLN A 153 -12.26 20.10 7.13
C GLN A 153 -10.72 20.08 7.15
N MET A 154 -10.10 19.76 6.02
CA MET A 154 -8.64 19.74 5.84
C MET A 154 -7.99 21.11 6.02
N LEU A 155 -8.58 22.18 5.45
CA LEU A 155 -8.05 23.54 5.59
C LEU A 155 -8.10 24.05 7.04
N ALA A 156 -9.07 23.59 7.84
CA ALA A 156 -9.14 23.91 9.26
C ALA A 156 -8.02 23.23 10.07
N ALA A 157 -7.64 22.00 9.70
CA ALA A 157 -6.56 21.25 10.37
C ALA A 157 -5.15 21.78 10.03
N PHE A 158 -4.93 22.29 8.81
CA PHE A 158 -3.65 22.93 8.41
C PHE A 158 -3.50 24.38 8.90
N SER A 159 -4.57 25.00 9.41
CA SER A 159 -4.54 26.34 10.02
C SER A 159 -4.27 26.30 11.53
N ALA A 160 -4.23 25.10 12.13
CA ALA A 160 -3.80 24.95 13.52
C ALA A 160 -2.28 25.15 13.59
N PRO A 161 -1.77 26.07 14.43
CA PRO A 161 -0.34 26.29 14.56
C PRO A 161 0.35 24.99 15.00
N ILE A 162 1.44 24.65 14.31
CA ILE A 162 2.35 23.60 14.74
C ILE A 162 2.80 23.98 16.17
N PRO A 163 2.60 23.14 17.19
CA PRO A 163 3.10 23.44 18.53
C PRO A 163 4.61 23.62 18.43
N ALA A 164 5.09 24.80 18.84
CA ALA A 164 6.51 25.11 18.82
C ALA A 164 7.28 24.02 19.58
N PRO A 165 8.46 23.58 19.10
CA PRO A 165 9.28 22.63 19.83
C PRO A 165 9.58 23.22 21.22
N GLY A 166 9.09 22.56 22.26
CA GLY A 166 9.35 22.93 23.65
C GLY A 166 10.85 22.96 23.89
N CYS A 167 11.37 24.14 24.23
CA CYS A 167 12.73 24.31 24.68
C CYS A 167 12.85 23.65 26.07
N PRO A 168 13.73 22.65 26.27
CA PRO A 168 13.96 22.11 27.59
C PRO A 168 15.06 22.90 28.31
N VAL A 169 14.82 23.07 29.61
CA VAL A 169 15.76 23.35 30.71
C VAL A 169 16.15 24.81 30.99
N ALA A 170 15.77 25.28 32.20
CA ALA A 170 16.72 25.85 33.15
C ALA A 170 16.18 25.74 34.60
N ARG A 171 16.79 24.80 35.34
CA ARG A 171 16.99 24.67 36.80
C ARG A 171 15.86 25.01 37.77
#